data_AF-A0A0C2S067-F1
#
_entry.id   AF-A0A0C2S067-F1
#
_cell.length_a   1.000
_cell.length_b   1.000
_cell.length_c   1.000
_cell.angle_alpha   90.00
_cell.angle_beta   90.00
_cell.angle_gamma   90.00
#
_symmetry.space_group_name_H-M   'P 1'
#
loop_
_entity.id
_entity.type
_entity.pdbx_description
1 polymer ?
#
loop_
_entity_poly.entity_id
_entity_poly.type
_entity_poly.pdbx_seq_one_letter_code
_entity_poly.pdbx_strand_id
1 'polypeptide(L)'
;MNHATGGHTVPLLRLQSLIHSDTTLTSLMDVSHYVRQLMDSHPGSSRFSSNSSAGSHRNSRNTWRTLACPYPQPIPGPSYLARTSSSTPRQATSYTSAGDLADNLPAQVGAAVALAWAPATRQRYDVSIQEFTQFCDNQRVPEEERLPASEMLLALFAASMVGEIAGATISGKIHALRAWHIRNNKQWKGAVLLQHVLKGAANARLGAGIQTRRMPITLEMLVELHDGLDLAEHLDAAVFAVATMAFYGQMRMGELCASKEAYTVFNRATTPGYHHLQAPHTPAGSRMLLLPWTKVKRAKGEEVAICRQAGVTDPITALNRHMQINEINHADTALASYCSIRGPRKLLTISRFIKRCNEIWQAKGRQRYTAHCFRIGGTTHYLLHGVNPDVVRMMGRWSSDAFMRYWRQLDVVATVHTELLHGRSRI
;
A
#
# COMPACT_ATOMS: atom_id res chain seq x y z
N MET A 1 -38.90 -34.01 68.02
CA MET A 1 -37.66 -33.44 68.59
C MET A 1 -37.43 -32.08 67.94
N ASN A 2 -37.68 -31.04 68.75
CA ASN A 2 -37.27 -29.61 68.75
C ASN A 2 -36.87 -28.93 67.42
N HIS A 3 -37.59 -27.93 66.90
CA HIS A 3 -37.86 -26.53 67.32
C HIS A 3 -36.77 -25.48 66.97
N ALA A 4 -37.29 -24.33 66.51
CA ALA A 4 -36.76 -22.96 66.37
C ALA A 4 -35.99 -22.63 65.06
N THR A 5 -36.40 -21.72 64.16
CA THR A 5 -36.91 -20.31 64.15
C THR A 5 -35.86 -19.21 64.36
N GLY A 6 -35.83 -18.25 63.43
CA GLY A 6 -35.15 -16.94 63.49
C GLY A 6 -34.29 -16.71 62.23
N GLY A 7 -34.55 -15.80 61.28
CA GLY A 7 -35.22 -14.50 61.36
C GLY A 7 -34.19 -13.40 61.60
N HIS A 8 -33.98 -12.52 60.60
CA HIS A 8 -33.67 -11.07 60.69
C HIS A 8 -32.55 -10.51 59.78
N THR A 9 -33.01 -9.81 58.75
CA THR A 9 -32.73 -8.40 58.38
C THR A 9 -31.30 -7.86 58.23
N VAL A 10 -31.09 -7.36 57.01
CA VAL A 10 -30.12 -6.36 56.51
C VAL A 10 -30.11 -5.07 57.36
N PRO A 11 -28.97 -4.35 57.39
CA PRO A 11 -29.03 -2.91 57.19
C PRO A 11 -28.12 -2.40 56.07
N LEU A 12 -28.74 -1.54 55.25
CA LEU A 12 -28.12 -0.57 54.35
C LEU A 12 -27.36 0.50 55.15
N LEU A 13 -26.16 0.87 54.71
CA LEU A 13 -25.60 2.20 54.94
C LEU A 13 -24.83 2.68 53.70
N ARG A 14 -25.33 3.78 53.10
CA ARG A 14 -24.63 4.66 52.15
C ARG A 14 -23.68 5.57 52.93
N LEU A 15 -22.50 5.90 52.36
CA LEU A 15 -22.03 7.28 52.12
C LEU A 15 -20.65 7.36 51.42
N GLN A 16 -20.68 7.97 50.23
CA GLN A 16 -19.76 8.91 49.54
C GLN A 16 -18.20 8.89 49.70
N SER A 17 -17.56 8.79 48.51
CA SER A 17 -16.42 9.57 47.95
C SER A 17 -15.03 9.65 48.63
N LEU A 18 -13.98 9.27 47.87
CA LEU A 18 -12.60 9.80 47.74
C LEU A 18 -11.87 8.87 46.71
N ILE A 19 -11.61 9.21 45.44
CA ILE A 19 -10.56 10.07 44.83
C ILE A 19 -9.10 9.70 45.23
N HIS A 20 -8.32 9.24 44.22
CA HIS A 20 -6.86 8.94 44.13
C HIS A 20 -6.34 7.72 44.95
N SER A 21 -5.39 6.88 44.54
CA SER A 21 -4.49 6.73 43.38
C SER A 21 -3.75 5.38 43.49
N ASP A 22 -3.11 4.94 42.40
CA ASP A 22 -1.95 4.03 42.33
C ASP A 22 -2.08 2.53 42.68
N THR A 23 -2.16 1.70 41.63
CA THR A 23 -1.48 0.39 41.63
C THR A 23 -1.13 -0.08 40.20
N THR A 24 -0.13 0.54 39.58
CA THR A 24 0.53 0.02 38.38
C THR A 24 2.04 0.11 38.55
N LEU A 25 2.70 -0.99 38.95
CA LEU A 25 4.15 -1.11 38.81
C LEU A 25 4.67 -2.57 38.79
N THR A 26 3.83 -3.57 39.06
CA THR A 26 4.26 -5.00 39.07
C THR A 26 4.02 -5.76 37.76
N SER A 27 3.35 -5.20 36.75
CA SER A 27 3.06 -5.90 35.49
C SER A 27 4.04 -5.62 34.34
N LEU A 28 4.83 -4.54 34.41
CA LEU A 28 5.76 -4.14 33.34
C LEU A 28 7.10 -4.90 33.35
N MET A 29 7.47 -5.53 34.47
CA MET A 29 8.73 -6.28 34.56
C MET A 29 8.65 -7.67 33.89
N ASP A 30 7.46 -8.22 33.71
CA ASP A 30 7.28 -9.60 33.20
C ASP A 30 7.37 -9.69 31.66
N VAL A 31 6.94 -8.65 30.96
CA VAL A 31 6.98 -8.60 29.48
C VAL A 31 8.40 -8.45 28.93
N SER A 32 9.29 -7.76 29.67
CA SER A 32 10.69 -7.59 29.24
C SER A 32 11.50 -8.88 29.36
N HIS A 33 11.12 -9.78 30.28
CA HIS A 33 11.80 -11.06 30.47
C HIS A 33 11.46 -12.04 29.35
N TYR A 34 10.20 -12.06 28.89
CA TYR A 34 9.75 -12.91 27.78
C TYR A 34 10.38 -12.52 26.44
N VAL A 35 10.56 -11.22 26.17
CA VAL A 35 11.19 -10.73 24.93
C VAL A 35 12.70 -11.01 24.88
N ARG A 36 13.38 -11.06 26.03
CA ARG A 36 14.81 -11.45 26.09
C ARG A 36 14.99 -12.96 25.84
N GLN A 37 14.09 -13.78 26.37
CA GLN A 37 14.17 -15.24 26.24
C GLN A 37 14.00 -15.73 24.80
N LEU A 38 13.32 -14.97 23.94
CA LEU A 38 13.18 -15.25 22.50
C LEU A 38 14.39 -14.84 21.65
N MET A 39 15.27 -13.97 22.15
CA MET A 39 16.45 -13.51 21.41
C MET A 39 17.71 -14.36 21.66
N ASP A 40 17.73 -15.17 22.72
CA ASP A 40 18.90 -15.99 23.09
C ASP A 40 18.90 -17.40 22.47
N SER A 41 17.86 -17.76 21.71
CA SER A 41 17.77 -19.06 21.06
C SER A 41 17.94 -18.94 19.54
N HIS A 42 19.17 -18.72 19.05
CA HIS A 42 19.69 -19.13 17.71
C HIS A 42 21.19 -18.75 17.57
N PRO A 43 22.14 -19.69 17.47
CA PRO A 43 23.54 -19.39 17.21
C PRO A 43 23.85 -19.40 15.69
N GLY A 44 24.63 -18.41 15.21
CA GLY A 44 25.13 -18.43 13.82
C GLY A 44 25.75 -17.11 13.35
N SER A 45 27.00 -16.87 13.74
CA SER A 45 27.87 -15.75 13.37
C SER A 45 28.38 -15.80 11.91
N SER A 46 28.49 -14.65 11.26
CA SER A 46 29.72 -14.29 10.54
C SER A 46 29.89 -12.76 10.41
N ARG A 47 31.01 -12.28 10.96
CA ARG A 47 31.49 -10.89 10.99
C ARG A 47 31.92 -10.39 9.59
N PHE A 48 31.74 -9.09 9.32
CA PHE A 48 32.64 -8.35 8.44
C PHE A 48 32.91 -6.95 9.01
N SER A 49 34.18 -6.69 9.29
CA SER A 49 34.72 -5.45 9.84
C SER A 49 34.79 -4.34 8.79
N SER A 50 34.42 -3.12 9.17
CA SER A 50 34.68 -1.89 8.41
C SER A 50 36.03 -1.29 8.84
N ASN A 51 36.98 -1.22 7.90
CA ASN A 51 38.19 -0.41 8.06
C ASN A 51 37.96 0.98 7.47
N SER A 52 38.19 1.99 8.31
CA SER A 52 38.30 3.40 7.96
C SER A 52 39.74 3.72 7.56
N SER A 53 39.93 4.55 6.53
CA SER A 53 41.20 5.26 6.31
C SER A 53 40.95 6.62 5.67
N ALA A 54 41.63 7.61 6.23
CA ALA A 54 41.45 9.04 6.09
C ALA A 54 42.27 9.67 4.93
N GLY A 55 41.99 10.96 4.68
CA GLY A 55 42.80 11.89 3.89
C GLY A 55 42.08 12.34 2.61
N SER A 56 42.00 13.60 2.21
CA SER A 56 42.73 14.81 2.60
C SER A 56 41.94 16.02 2.08
N HIS A 57 41.78 17.04 2.92
CA HIS A 57 41.34 18.38 2.53
C HIS A 57 42.48 19.12 1.81
N ARG A 58 42.17 19.75 0.66
CA ARG A 58 42.81 21.00 0.26
C ARG A 58 41.78 22.04 -0.14
N ASN A 59 42.12 23.26 0.23
CA ASN A 59 41.30 24.44 0.44
C ASN A 59 41.69 25.48 -0.62
N SER A 60 40.73 26.17 -1.24
CA SER A 60 40.98 27.48 -1.87
C SER A 60 39.68 28.23 -2.20
N ARG A 61 39.32 29.09 -1.24
CA ARG A 61 38.64 30.40 -1.27
C ARG A 61 38.24 31.07 -2.61
N ASN A 62 37.07 31.72 -2.49
CA ASN A 62 36.61 33.01 -3.08
C ASN A 62 36.27 33.00 -4.59
N THR A 63 35.19 33.59 -5.10
CA THR A 63 34.43 34.81 -4.76
C THR A 63 33.01 34.74 -5.33
N TRP A 64 32.00 35.18 -4.58
CA TRP A 64 30.66 35.47 -5.13
C TRP A 64 30.67 36.85 -5.79
N ARG A 65 30.61 36.89 -7.12
CA ARG A 65 30.23 38.10 -7.87
C ARG A 65 28.79 37.96 -8.34
N THR A 66 27.96 38.83 -7.82
CA THR A 66 26.63 39.20 -8.31
C THR A 66 26.73 39.71 -9.74
N LEU A 67 26.19 38.96 -10.69
CA LEU A 67 25.83 39.45 -12.02
C LEU A 67 24.34 39.19 -12.21
N ALA A 68 23.59 40.29 -12.28
CA ALA A 68 22.20 40.30 -12.69
C ALA A 68 22.09 39.81 -14.14
N CYS A 69 21.27 38.79 -14.37
CA CYS A 69 20.88 38.37 -15.72
C CYS A 69 19.47 38.91 -16.05
N PRO A 70 19.26 39.43 -17.26
CA PRO A 70 18.02 40.10 -17.64
C PRO A 70 16.88 39.11 -17.94
N TYR A 71 15.65 39.55 -17.64
CA TYR A 71 14.38 38.91 -18.00
C TYR A 71 14.32 38.53 -19.49
N PRO A 72 13.99 37.28 -19.86
CA PRO A 72 13.58 36.95 -21.22
C PRO A 72 12.12 37.30 -21.47
N GLN A 73 11.86 38.04 -22.55
CA GLN A 73 10.54 38.37 -23.07
C GLN A 73 9.79 37.13 -23.62
N PRO A 74 8.45 37.15 -23.69
CA PRO A 74 7.66 36.01 -24.16
C PRO A 74 7.78 35.81 -25.68
N ILE A 75 7.96 34.55 -26.09
CA ILE A 75 7.96 34.12 -27.49
C ILE A 75 6.49 33.95 -27.96
N PRO A 76 6.07 34.46 -29.14
CA PRO A 76 4.71 34.28 -29.65
C PRO A 76 4.44 32.82 -30.00
N GLY A 77 3.33 32.28 -29.50
CA GLY A 77 2.88 30.92 -29.82
C GLY A 77 2.30 30.84 -31.25
N PRO A 78 2.44 29.69 -31.95
CA PRO A 78 1.76 29.48 -33.21
C PRO A 78 0.28 29.14 -32.99
N SER A 79 -0.54 29.82 -33.78
CA SER A 79 -1.99 29.81 -33.83
C SER A 79 -2.61 28.44 -34.12
N TYR A 80 -3.80 28.25 -33.53
CA TYR A 80 -4.73 27.13 -33.67
C TYR A 80 -4.89 26.58 -35.09
N LEU A 81 -4.86 25.25 -35.22
CA LEU A 81 -5.74 24.53 -36.14
C LEU A 81 -6.54 23.51 -35.34
N ALA A 82 -7.81 23.85 -35.12
CA ALA A 82 -8.83 22.91 -34.67
C ALA A 82 -8.94 21.76 -35.69
N ARG A 83 -8.69 20.52 -35.26
CA ARG A 83 -9.10 19.34 -36.02
C ARG A 83 -10.17 18.60 -35.25
N THR A 84 -11.40 18.81 -35.67
CA THR A 84 -12.53 17.94 -35.40
C THR A 84 -12.19 16.53 -35.92
N SER A 85 -12.35 15.52 -35.07
CA SER A 85 -12.48 14.13 -35.53
C SER A 85 -13.55 13.45 -34.69
N SER A 86 -14.75 13.46 -35.25
CA SER A 86 -15.76 12.45 -35.01
C SER A 86 -15.23 11.11 -35.54
N SER A 87 -15.06 10.13 -34.65
CA SER A 87 -14.92 8.75 -35.06
C SER A 87 -15.79 7.87 -34.18
N THR A 88 -16.91 7.47 -34.76
CA THR A 88 -17.75 6.33 -34.36
C THR A 88 -16.89 5.09 -34.13
N PRO A 89 -17.25 4.20 -33.19
CA PRO A 89 -16.45 3.02 -32.89
C PRO A 89 -16.57 2.02 -34.04
N ARG A 90 -15.50 1.84 -34.81
CA ARG A 90 -15.34 0.70 -35.70
C ARG A 90 -14.96 -0.52 -34.85
N GLN A 91 -15.68 -1.60 -35.07
CA GLN A 91 -15.60 -2.87 -34.34
C GLN A 91 -14.14 -3.29 -34.09
N ALA A 92 -13.87 -3.64 -32.83
CA ALA A 92 -12.62 -4.25 -32.40
C ALA A 92 -12.43 -5.59 -33.12
N THR A 93 -11.53 -5.61 -34.11
CA THR A 93 -10.92 -6.86 -34.55
C THR A 93 -10.00 -7.34 -33.45
N SER A 94 -10.39 -8.48 -32.85
CA SER A 94 -9.64 -9.18 -31.83
C SER A 94 -8.32 -9.72 -32.39
N TYR A 95 -7.27 -8.91 -32.34
CA TYR A 95 -5.90 -9.38 -32.55
C TYR A 95 -5.33 -9.92 -31.24
N THR A 96 -5.86 -11.06 -30.81
CA THR A 96 -5.19 -11.97 -29.87
C THR A 96 -5.73 -13.37 -30.09
N SER A 97 -5.39 -13.97 -31.23
CA SER A 97 -5.29 -15.43 -31.30
C SER A 97 -4.17 -15.83 -30.34
N ALA A 98 -4.50 -16.66 -29.36
CA ALA A 98 -3.55 -17.25 -28.42
C ALA A 98 -2.55 -18.23 -29.08
N GLY A 99 -2.43 -18.21 -30.42
CA GLY A 99 -1.68 -19.17 -31.23
C GLY A 99 -0.29 -18.72 -31.67
N ASP A 100 -0.02 -17.42 -31.82
CA ASP A 100 1.25 -16.94 -32.42
C ASP A 100 2.36 -16.62 -31.40
N LEU A 101 2.13 -16.94 -30.11
CA LEU A 101 2.98 -16.50 -28.99
C LEU A 101 4.03 -17.54 -28.56
N ALA A 102 4.20 -18.65 -29.30
CA ALA A 102 4.95 -19.82 -28.83
C ALA A 102 6.22 -20.20 -29.63
N ASP A 103 6.47 -19.64 -30.82
CA ASP A 103 7.46 -20.26 -31.72
C ASP A 103 8.93 -19.90 -31.46
N ASN A 104 9.22 -18.90 -30.62
CA ASN A 104 10.59 -18.38 -30.46
C ASN A 104 11.32 -18.83 -29.18
N LEU A 105 10.65 -19.54 -28.27
CA LEU A 105 11.25 -20.06 -27.03
C LEU A 105 10.90 -21.53 -26.83
N PRO A 106 11.84 -22.37 -26.36
CA PRO A 106 11.51 -23.73 -25.90
C PRO A 106 10.40 -23.68 -24.85
N ALA A 107 9.44 -24.61 -24.93
CA ALA A 107 8.23 -24.61 -24.09
C ALA A 107 8.52 -24.49 -22.58
N GLN A 108 9.59 -25.13 -22.10
CA GLN A 108 10.05 -25.06 -20.71
C GLN A 108 10.47 -23.63 -20.31
N VAL A 109 11.20 -22.94 -21.18
CA VAL A 109 11.65 -21.55 -20.97
C VAL A 109 10.45 -20.61 -21.05
N GLY A 110 9.57 -20.79 -22.03
CA GLY A 110 8.34 -20.00 -22.16
C GLY A 110 7.45 -20.09 -20.92
N ALA A 111 7.25 -21.29 -20.37
CA ALA A 111 6.50 -21.51 -19.15
C ALA A 111 7.13 -20.78 -17.94
N ALA A 112 8.45 -20.87 -17.77
CA ALA A 112 9.15 -20.17 -16.69
C ALA A 112 9.09 -18.65 -16.84
N VAL A 113 9.29 -18.12 -18.04
CA VAL A 113 9.21 -16.68 -18.36
C VAL A 113 7.81 -16.14 -18.11
N ALA A 114 6.76 -16.92 -18.38
CA ALA A 114 5.38 -16.53 -18.09
C ALA A 114 5.13 -16.30 -16.58
N LEU A 115 5.84 -17.00 -15.70
CA LEU A 115 5.77 -16.87 -14.23
C LEU A 115 6.55 -15.67 -13.68
N ALA A 116 7.39 -15.03 -14.50
CA ALA A 116 8.18 -13.87 -14.08
C ALA A 116 7.27 -12.67 -13.71
N TRP A 117 6.14 -12.50 -14.41
CA TRP A 117 5.22 -11.38 -14.21
C TRP A 117 3.85 -11.82 -13.69
N ALA A 118 3.37 -11.11 -12.65
CA ALA A 118 2.02 -11.33 -12.13
C ALA A 118 0.93 -11.04 -13.19
N PRO A 119 -0.25 -11.68 -13.12
CA PRO A 119 -1.34 -11.49 -14.09
C PRO A 119 -1.71 -10.03 -14.36
N ALA A 120 -1.86 -9.22 -13.30
CA ALA A 120 -2.18 -7.79 -13.42
C ALA A 120 -1.05 -6.94 -14.05
N THR A 121 0.19 -7.43 -14.03
CA THR A 121 1.31 -6.79 -14.75
C THR A 121 1.26 -7.16 -16.23
N ARG A 122 0.91 -8.40 -16.57
CA ARG A 122 0.74 -8.84 -17.97
C ARG A 122 -0.31 -8.01 -18.69
N GLN A 123 -1.51 -7.90 -18.11
CA GLN A 123 -2.59 -7.07 -18.68
C GLN A 123 -2.17 -5.62 -18.94
N ARG A 124 -1.43 -5.01 -18.01
CA ARG A 124 -0.92 -3.64 -18.20
C ARG A 124 0.15 -3.54 -19.29
N TYR A 125 0.96 -4.59 -19.44
CA TYR A 125 1.95 -4.64 -20.50
C TYR A 125 1.28 -4.80 -21.86
N ASP A 126 0.24 -5.64 -21.96
CA ASP A 126 -0.50 -5.85 -23.20
C ASP A 126 -1.09 -4.52 -23.73
N VAL A 127 -1.66 -3.69 -22.85
CA VAL A 127 -2.11 -2.33 -23.20
C VAL A 127 -0.96 -1.47 -23.72
N SER A 128 0.21 -1.52 -23.06
CA SER A 128 1.36 -0.70 -23.47
C SER A 128 1.96 -1.16 -24.81
N ILE A 129 1.89 -2.46 -25.09
CA ILE A 129 2.30 -3.05 -26.37
C ILE A 129 1.34 -2.62 -27.48
N GLN A 130 0.03 -2.66 -27.23
CA GLN A 130 -0.99 -2.19 -28.19
C GLN A 130 -0.80 -0.71 -28.56
N GLU A 131 -0.54 0.16 -27.57
CA GLU A 131 -0.27 1.57 -27.83
C GLU A 131 1.01 1.78 -28.65
N PHE A 132 2.04 0.96 -28.43
CA PHE A 132 3.26 1.00 -29.24
C PHE A 132 3.03 0.53 -30.66
N THR A 133 2.27 -0.55 -30.85
CA THR A 133 1.87 -1.04 -32.18
C THR A 133 1.09 0.03 -32.93
N GLN A 134 0.12 0.67 -32.27
CA GLN A 134 -0.66 1.77 -32.84
C GLN A 134 0.22 2.98 -33.20
N PHE A 135 1.21 3.30 -32.36
CA PHE A 135 2.19 4.33 -32.68
C PHE A 135 2.99 3.96 -33.93
N CYS A 136 3.45 2.71 -34.04
CA CYS A 136 4.17 2.21 -35.22
C CYS A 136 3.31 2.26 -36.48
N ASP A 137 2.02 1.90 -36.39
CA ASP A 137 1.07 2.01 -37.51
C ASP A 137 0.94 3.46 -37.99
N ASN A 138 0.79 4.41 -37.07
CA ASN A 138 0.67 5.83 -37.38
C ASN A 138 1.94 6.40 -38.04
N GLN A 139 3.11 5.89 -37.66
CA GLN A 139 4.40 6.26 -38.24
C GLN A 139 4.79 5.40 -39.46
N ARG A 140 3.91 4.48 -39.89
CA ARG A 140 4.14 3.54 -41.01
C ARG A 140 5.42 2.70 -40.86
N VAL A 141 5.76 2.32 -39.63
CA VAL A 141 6.89 1.44 -39.34
C VAL A 141 6.52 0.01 -39.75
N PRO A 142 7.30 -0.65 -40.62
CA PRO A 142 7.06 -2.04 -41.02
C PRO A 142 7.04 -3.00 -39.83
N GLU A 143 6.28 -4.09 -39.91
CA GLU A 143 6.09 -5.01 -38.77
C GLU A 143 7.40 -5.68 -38.33
N GLU A 144 8.25 -5.99 -39.29
CA GLU A 144 9.59 -6.57 -39.11
C GLU A 144 10.54 -5.66 -38.32
N GLU A 145 10.33 -4.35 -38.32
CA GLU A 145 11.16 -3.38 -37.59
C GLU A 145 10.67 -3.11 -36.17
N ARG A 146 9.45 -3.55 -35.82
CA ARG A 146 8.85 -3.32 -34.50
C ARG A 146 9.45 -4.23 -33.44
N LEU A 147 10.01 -5.37 -33.84
CA LEU A 147 10.53 -6.39 -32.94
C LEU A 147 11.67 -7.21 -33.59
N PRO A 148 12.95 -6.89 -33.30
CA PRO A 148 13.42 -5.99 -32.25
C PRO A 148 13.39 -4.51 -32.66
N ALA A 149 12.68 -3.69 -31.88
CA ALA A 149 12.65 -2.24 -32.05
C ALA A 149 14.05 -1.64 -31.90
N SER A 150 14.39 -0.71 -32.78
CA SER A 150 15.64 0.06 -32.67
C SER A 150 15.61 1.01 -31.47
N GLU A 151 16.78 1.42 -30.98
CA GLU A 151 16.84 2.41 -29.90
C GLU A 151 16.12 3.71 -30.28
N MET A 152 16.28 4.15 -31.54
CA MET A 152 15.62 5.34 -32.05
C MET A 152 14.11 5.21 -32.05
N LEU A 153 13.56 4.06 -32.46
CA LEU A 153 12.11 3.83 -32.43
C LEU A 153 11.55 3.86 -31.00
N LEU A 154 12.25 3.24 -30.05
CA LEU A 154 11.91 3.28 -28.63
C LEU A 154 11.97 4.71 -28.08
N ALA A 155 13.00 5.48 -28.47
CA ALA A 155 13.18 6.86 -28.08
C ALA A 155 12.09 7.78 -28.66
N LEU A 156 11.72 7.60 -29.94
CA LEU A 156 10.63 8.32 -30.60
C LEU A 156 9.29 8.06 -29.91
N PHE A 157 8.99 6.80 -29.59
CA PHE A 157 7.81 6.44 -28.82
C PHE A 157 7.80 7.08 -27.42
N ALA A 158 8.93 7.05 -26.71
CA ALA A 158 9.04 7.71 -25.41
C ALA A 158 8.86 9.23 -25.53
N ALA A 159 9.47 9.85 -26.55
CA ALA A 159 9.45 11.28 -26.81
C ALA A 159 8.04 11.78 -27.18
N SER A 160 7.26 10.99 -27.93
CA SER A 160 5.90 11.38 -28.34
C SER A 160 4.92 11.52 -27.17
N MET A 161 5.29 11.06 -25.98
CA MET A 161 4.49 11.14 -24.75
C MET A 161 5.03 12.17 -23.75
N VAL A 162 6.15 12.83 -24.05
CA VAL A 162 6.76 13.82 -23.17
C VAL A 162 5.85 15.04 -23.06
N GLY A 163 5.63 15.50 -21.82
CA GLY A 163 4.71 16.61 -21.53
C GLY A 163 3.24 16.18 -21.41
N GLU A 164 2.82 15.16 -22.16
CA GLU A 164 1.46 14.61 -22.13
C GLU A 164 1.19 13.78 -20.86
N ILE A 165 2.10 12.88 -20.50
CA ILE A 165 1.96 11.99 -19.34
C ILE A 165 3.18 12.00 -18.43
N ALA A 166 3.03 11.48 -17.21
CA ALA A 166 4.12 11.43 -16.24
C ALA A 166 5.29 10.55 -16.75
N GLY A 167 6.53 11.02 -16.59
CA GLY A 167 7.74 10.27 -17.01
C GLY A 167 7.87 8.86 -16.41
N ALA A 168 7.35 8.66 -15.19
CA ALA A 168 7.25 7.33 -14.58
C ALA A 168 6.31 6.38 -15.36
N THR A 169 5.24 6.92 -15.94
CA THR A 169 4.32 6.15 -16.80
C THR A 169 4.99 5.79 -18.12
N ILE A 170 5.71 6.73 -18.74
CA ILE A 170 6.48 6.49 -19.96
C ILE A 170 7.51 5.37 -19.72
N SER A 171 8.26 5.46 -18.62
CA SER A 171 9.21 4.41 -18.22
C SER A 171 8.51 3.06 -18.03
N GLY A 172 7.30 3.04 -17.45
CA GLY A 172 6.47 1.86 -17.31
C GLY A 172 6.08 1.21 -18.64
N LYS A 173 5.72 2.02 -19.64
CA LYS A 173 5.42 1.54 -21.01
C LYS A 173 6.67 0.95 -21.67
N ILE A 174 7.83 1.62 -21.54
CA ILE A 174 9.11 1.10 -22.03
C ILE A 174 9.50 -0.24 -21.37
N HIS A 175 9.23 -0.41 -20.08
CA HIS A 175 9.42 -1.70 -19.41
C HIS A 175 8.51 -2.81 -19.97
N ALA A 176 7.29 -2.48 -20.38
CA ALA A 176 6.41 -3.42 -21.07
C ALA A 176 7.00 -3.86 -22.42
N LEU A 177 7.52 -2.91 -23.20
CA LEU A 177 8.21 -3.22 -24.47
C LEU A 177 9.45 -4.09 -24.24
N ARG A 178 10.23 -3.81 -23.19
CA ARG A 178 11.37 -4.67 -22.83
C ARG A 178 10.93 -6.09 -22.49
N ALA A 179 9.85 -6.24 -21.73
CA ALA A 179 9.30 -7.55 -21.42
C ALA A 179 8.77 -8.26 -22.68
N TRP A 180 8.15 -7.54 -23.61
CA TRP A 180 7.71 -8.06 -24.89
C TRP A 180 8.87 -8.57 -25.75
N HIS A 181 10.00 -7.84 -25.80
CA HIS A 181 11.22 -8.30 -26.47
C HIS A 181 11.76 -9.60 -25.86
N ILE A 182 11.87 -9.65 -24.53
CA ILE A 182 12.35 -10.83 -23.81
C ILE A 182 11.45 -12.05 -24.07
N ARG A 183 10.12 -11.88 -24.02
CA ARG A 183 9.16 -12.97 -24.25
C ARG A 183 9.24 -13.55 -25.66
N ASN A 184 9.59 -12.73 -26.64
CA ASN A 184 9.72 -13.17 -28.03
C ASN A 184 11.15 -13.60 -28.40
N ASN A 185 12.05 -13.70 -27.42
CA ASN A 185 13.46 -14.01 -27.65
C ASN A 185 14.15 -13.04 -28.63
N LYS A 186 13.83 -11.74 -28.51
CA LYS A 186 14.39 -10.69 -29.37
C LYS A 186 15.28 -9.77 -28.56
N GLN A 187 16.36 -9.31 -29.18
CA GLN A 187 17.34 -8.45 -28.53
C GLN A 187 16.69 -7.13 -28.08
N TRP A 188 16.89 -6.76 -26.82
CA TRP A 188 16.55 -5.42 -26.34
C TRP A 188 17.64 -4.42 -26.76
N LYS A 189 17.28 -3.43 -27.59
CA LYS A 189 18.22 -2.42 -28.11
C LYS A 189 18.16 -1.07 -27.39
N GLY A 190 17.38 -0.92 -26.30
CA GLY A 190 17.32 0.34 -25.56
C GLY A 190 18.62 0.60 -24.76
N ALA A 191 19.30 1.71 -25.04
CA ALA A 191 20.59 2.08 -24.46
C ALA A 191 20.59 3.53 -23.92
N VAL A 192 21.67 4.29 -24.16
CA VAL A 192 21.96 5.60 -23.55
C VAL A 192 21.00 6.69 -24.04
N LEU A 193 20.66 6.70 -25.34
CA LEU A 193 19.76 7.71 -25.90
C LEU A 193 18.37 7.60 -25.25
N LEU A 194 17.85 6.38 -25.16
CA LEU A 194 16.56 6.12 -24.52
C LEU A 194 16.57 6.56 -23.04
N GLN A 195 17.66 6.31 -22.31
CA GLN A 195 17.80 6.77 -20.92
C GLN A 195 17.77 8.30 -20.82
N HIS A 196 18.45 9.01 -21.72
CA HIS A 196 18.42 10.47 -21.77
C HIS A 196 17.04 11.02 -22.13
N VAL A 197 16.31 10.39 -23.06
CA VAL A 197 14.93 10.77 -23.38
C VAL A 197 14.02 10.56 -22.16
N LEU A 198 14.13 9.44 -21.46
CA LEU A 198 13.36 9.20 -20.22
C LEU A 198 13.70 10.19 -19.11
N LYS A 199 14.98 10.59 -18.98
CA LYS A 199 15.41 11.65 -18.06
C LYS A 199 14.84 13.01 -18.46
N GLY A 200 14.87 13.35 -19.75
CA GLY A 200 14.22 14.54 -20.30
C GLY A 200 12.72 14.53 -20.01
N ALA A 201 12.05 13.39 -20.21
CA ALA A 201 10.63 13.20 -19.92
C ALA A 201 10.27 13.41 -18.44
N ALA A 202 11.15 12.97 -17.53
CA ALA A 202 10.98 13.22 -16.10
C ALA A 202 11.12 14.71 -15.75
N ASN A 203 12.00 15.44 -16.45
CA ASN A 203 12.29 16.86 -16.21
C ASN A 203 11.31 17.81 -16.90
N ALA A 204 10.73 17.42 -18.04
CA ALA A 204 9.88 18.26 -18.87
C ALA A 204 8.57 18.72 -18.19
N ARG A 205 8.18 18.08 -17.07
CA ARG A 205 6.98 18.43 -16.33
C ARG A 205 7.25 19.61 -15.39
N LEU A 206 7.11 20.83 -15.90
CA LEU A 206 7.14 22.06 -15.12
C LEU A 206 5.76 22.38 -14.48
N GLY A 207 5.76 22.76 -13.21
CA GLY A 207 4.72 23.59 -12.58
C GLY A 207 3.42 22.92 -12.12
N ALA A 208 2.63 22.29 -13.01
CA ALA A 208 1.22 22.00 -12.71
C ALA A 208 0.93 20.55 -12.26
N GLY A 209 1.96 19.74 -12.07
CA GLY A 209 1.78 18.30 -12.05
C GLY A 209 2.71 17.47 -11.17
N ILE A 210 3.55 18.07 -10.33
CA ILE A 210 4.27 17.27 -9.34
C ILE A 210 3.21 16.47 -8.57
N GLN A 211 3.22 15.14 -8.69
CA GLN A 211 2.23 14.28 -8.03
C GLN A 211 2.30 14.61 -6.56
N THR A 212 1.31 15.36 -6.07
CA THR A 212 1.26 15.72 -4.66
C THR A 212 1.30 14.42 -3.87
N ARG A 213 2.19 14.36 -2.90
CA ARG A 213 2.33 13.15 -2.09
C ARG A 213 0.96 12.89 -1.46
N ARG A 214 0.41 11.70 -1.72
CA ARG A 214 -0.92 11.32 -1.20
C ARG A 214 -0.97 11.58 0.30
N MET A 215 -2.02 12.26 0.73
CA MET A 215 -2.24 12.57 2.14
C MET A 215 -2.51 11.28 2.93
N PRO A 216 -2.03 11.20 4.18
CA PRO A 216 -2.35 10.10 5.08
C PRO A 216 -3.83 10.16 5.46
N ILE A 217 -4.45 8.99 5.65
CA ILE A 217 -5.64 8.91 6.52
C ILE A 217 -5.18 9.23 7.94
N THR A 218 -5.96 9.99 8.70
CA THR A 218 -5.64 10.33 10.11
C THR A 218 -6.53 9.55 11.07
N LEU A 219 -6.23 9.63 12.38
CA LEU A 219 -7.05 8.98 13.40
C LEU A 219 -8.47 9.56 13.44
N GLU A 220 -8.58 10.89 13.29
CA GLU A 220 -9.86 11.60 13.24
C GLU A 220 -10.71 11.09 12.08
N MET A 221 -10.11 10.81 10.93
CA MET A 221 -10.82 10.23 9.79
C MET A 221 -11.34 8.81 10.07
N LEU A 222 -10.67 8.02 10.91
CA LEU A 222 -11.19 6.72 11.35
C LEU A 222 -12.35 6.89 12.35
N VAL A 223 -12.28 7.87 13.25
CA VAL A 223 -13.41 8.24 14.14
C VAL A 223 -14.61 8.70 13.30
N GLU A 224 -14.38 9.50 12.27
CA GLU A 224 -15.46 9.90 11.35
C GLU A 224 -16.10 8.72 10.62
N LEU A 225 -15.31 7.69 10.26
CA LEU A 225 -15.86 6.45 9.72
C LEU A 225 -16.68 5.71 10.77
N HIS A 226 -16.18 5.59 12.01
CA HIS A 226 -16.92 4.97 13.10
C HIS A 226 -18.29 5.62 13.30
N ASP A 227 -18.35 6.95 13.34
CA ASP A 227 -19.57 7.70 13.62
C ASP A 227 -20.53 7.76 12.42
N GLY A 228 -20.00 7.60 11.19
CA GLY A 228 -20.80 7.67 9.96
C GLY A 228 -21.27 6.32 9.41
N LEU A 229 -20.73 5.20 9.91
CA LEU A 229 -21.11 3.85 9.51
C LEU A 229 -22.17 3.30 10.46
N ASP A 230 -23.16 2.60 9.91
CA ASP A 230 -24.05 1.80 10.74
C ASP A 230 -23.36 0.47 11.07
N LEU A 231 -22.71 0.40 12.24
CA LEU A 231 -22.00 -0.80 12.65
C LEU A 231 -22.94 -1.96 13.03
N ALA A 232 -24.26 -1.83 12.95
CA ALA A 232 -25.18 -2.97 12.99
C ALA A 232 -25.44 -3.56 11.59
N GLU A 233 -25.12 -2.83 10.53
CA GLU A 233 -25.25 -3.29 9.15
C GLU A 233 -24.01 -4.09 8.71
N HIS A 234 -24.26 -5.13 7.90
CA HIS A 234 -23.28 -6.15 7.52
C HIS A 234 -22.10 -5.58 6.72
N LEU A 235 -22.36 -4.78 5.69
CA LEU A 235 -21.33 -4.14 4.88
C LEU A 235 -20.55 -3.10 5.69
N ASP A 236 -21.23 -2.25 6.44
CA ASP A 236 -20.62 -1.16 7.19
C ASP A 236 -19.71 -1.68 8.32
N ALA A 237 -20.12 -2.74 9.04
CA ALA A 237 -19.25 -3.43 9.99
C ALA A 237 -17.98 -3.99 9.33
N ALA A 238 -18.11 -4.58 8.14
CA ALA A 238 -16.97 -5.10 7.37
C ALA A 238 -16.03 -3.98 6.90
N VAL A 239 -16.59 -2.87 6.44
CA VAL A 239 -15.83 -1.68 6.04
C VAL A 239 -15.04 -1.14 7.22
N PHE A 240 -15.66 -1.00 8.39
CA PHE A 240 -14.97 -0.45 9.56
C PHE A 240 -13.84 -1.36 10.07
N ALA A 241 -14.07 -2.66 10.15
CA ALA A 241 -13.04 -3.63 10.53
C ALA A 241 -11.85 -3.60 9.56
N VAL A 242 -12.12 -3.61 8.24
CA VAL A 242 -11.05 -3.55 7.23
C VAL A 242 -10.31 -2.20 7.26
N ALA A 243 -11.00 -1.10 7.52
CA ALA A 243 -10.39 0.23 7.63
C ALA A 243 -9.37 0.30 8.78
N THR A 244 -9.77 -0.15 9.98
CA THR A 244 -8.92 -0.15 11.18
C THR A 244 -7.75 -1.12 11.03
N MET A 245 -7.99 -2.33 10.51
CA MET A 245 -6.93 -3.30 10.20
C MET A 245 -5.93 -2.76 9.16
N ALA A 246 -6.41 -2.16 8.07
CA ALA A 246 -5.54 -1.62 7.03
C ALA A 246 -4.68 -0.46 7.55
N PHE A 247 -5.23 0.36 8.44
CA PHE A 247 -4.53 1.45 9.09
C PHE A 247 -3.47 0.92 10.07
N TYR A 248 -3.87 0.25 11.15
CA TYR A 248 -2.96 -0.17 12.23
C TYR A 248 -2.03 -1.32 11.81
N GLY A 249 -2.48 -2.24 10.97
CA GLY A 249 -1.64 -3.30 10.39
C GLY A 249 -0.79 -2.84 9.18
N GLN A 250 -0.88 -1.55 8.80
CA GLN A 250 -0.21 -0.95 7.63
C GLN A 250 -0.38 -1.81 6.36
N MET A 251 -1.56 -2.40 6.19
CA MET A 251 -1.82 -3.42 5.17
C MET A 251 -2.09 -2.79 3.81
N ARG A 252 -1.71 -3.46 2.73
CA ARG A 252 -2.22 -3.07 1.41
C ARG A 252 -3.62 -3.59 1.27
N MET A 253 -4.54 -2.79 0.74
CA MET A 253 -5.93 -3.21 0.63
C MET A 253 -6.13 -4.45 -0.26
N GLY A 254 -5.27 -4.67 -1.25
CA GLY A 254 -5.29 -5.89 -2.06
C GLY A 254 -4.79 -7.15 -1.34
N GLU A 255 -4.28 -7.04 -0.12
CA GLU A 255 -3.96 -8.17 0.77
C GLU A 255 -5.20 -8.61 1.57
N LEU A 256 -6.21 -7.74 1.71
CA LEU A 256 -7.44 -7.99 2.49
C LEU A 256 -8.65 -8.20 1.58
N CYS A 257 -8.89 -7.26 0.65
CA CYS A 257 -10.08 -7.20 -0.18
C CYS A 257 -9.90 -7.92 -1.52
N ALA A 258 -11.02 -8.45 -2.05
CA ALA A 258 -11.05 -9.13 -3.33
C ALA A 258 -11.16 -8.15 -4.51
N SER A 259 -10.89 -8.65 -5.72
CA SER A 259 -11.08 -7.91 -6.98
C SER A 259 -12.53 -7.89 -7.46
N LYS A 260 -13.34 -8.88 -7.07
CA LYS A 260 -14.74 -9.06 -7.47
C LYS A 260 -15.60 -9.37 -6.24
N GLU A 261 -16.87 -8.96 -6.28
CA GLU A 261 -17.81 -9.17 -5.16
C GLU A 261 -18.29 -10.64 -5.06
N ALA A 262 -18.28 -11.38 -6.18
CA ALA A 262 -18.74 -12.76 -6.23
C ALA A 262 -17.89 -13.67 -5.34
N TYR A 263 -18.53 -14.41 -4.42
CA TYR A 263 -17.83 -15.26 -3.47
C TYR A 263 -17.10 -16.44 -4.10
N THR A 264 -17.51 -16.86 -5.31
CA THR A 264 -16.81 -17.90 -6.11
C THR A 264 -15.36 -17.54 -6.44
N VAL A 265 -14.97 -16.27 -6.30
CA VAL A 265 -13.59 -15.80 -6.51
C VAL A 265 -12.73 -15.95 -5.25
N PHE A 266 -13.33 -16.31 -4.11
CA PHE A 266 -12.59 -16.54 -2.88
C PHE A 266 -11.60 -17.70 -3.06
N ASN A 267 -10.34 -17.45 -2.72
CA ASN A 267 -9.30 -18.46 -2.75
C ASN A 267 -8.44 -18.33 -1.50
N ARG A 268 -8.49 -19.36 -0.65
CA ARG A 268 -7.73 -19.42 0.60
C ARG A 268 -6.21 -19.30 0.43
N ALA A 269 -5.68 -19.65 -0.74
CA ALA A 269 -4.26 -19.53 -1.04
C ALA A 269 -3.82 -18.08 -1.34
N THR A 270 -4.77 -17.17 -1.56
CA THR A 270 -4.47 -15.78 -1.94
C THR A 270 -5.20 -14.73 -1.14
N THR A 271 -6.22 -15.10 -0.37
CA THR A 271 -7.08 -14.18 0.38
C THR A 271 -7.25 -14.68 1.81
N PRO A 272 -7.05 -13.83 2.84
CA PRO A 272 -7.19 -14.25 4.22
C PRO A 272 -8.63 -14.65 4.55
N GLY A 273 -8.76 -15.78 5.23
CA GLY A 273 -9.99 -16.28 5.82
C GLY A 273 -9.87 -16.40 7.34
N TYR A 274 -10.94 -16.83 8.01
CA TYR A 274 -10.98 -16.95 9.46
C TYR A 274 -9.82 -17.79 10.03
N HIS A 275 -9.49 -18.92 9.41
CA HIS A 275 -8.39 -19.79 9.88
C HIS A 275 -7.00 -19.14 9.83
N HIS A 276 -6.84 -18.04 9.09
CA HIS A 276 -5.59 -17.29 9.06
C HIS A 276 -5.45 -16.31 10.23
N LEU A 277 -6.54 -16.03 10.94
CA LEU A 277 -6.55 -15.17 12.12
C LEU A 277 -6.23 -16.02 13.35
N GLN A 278 -5.04 -15.82 13.91
CA GLN A 278 -4.61 -16.55 15.10
C GLN A 278 -5.41 -16.15 16.33
N ALA A 279 -5.36 -17.01 17.35
CA ALA A 279 -5.85 -16.68 18.68
C ALA A 279 -5.10 -15.44 19.23
N PRO A 280 -5.69 -14.73 20.21
CA PRO A 280 -4.99 -13.67 20.89
C PRO A 280 -3.65 -14.13 21.47
N HIS A 281 -2.58 -13.38 21.20
CA HIS A 281 -1.22 -13.67 21.69
C HIS A 281 -0.76 -12.71 22.79
N THR A 282 -1.58 -11.72 23.16
CA THR A 282 -1.33 -10.79 24.26
C THR A 282 -2.51 -10.74 25.22
N PRO A 283 -2.31 -10.38 26.51
CA PRO A 283 -3.41 -10.18 27.46
C PRO A 283 -4.42 -9.12 26.99
N ALA A 284 -3.94 -8.11 26.25
CA ALA A 284 -4.77 -7.10 25.64
C ALA A 284 -5.63 -7.64 24.49
N GLY A 285 -5.48 -8.88 24.04
CA GLY A 285 -6.31 -9.46 22.99
C GLY A 285 -5.79 -9.21 21.57
N SER A 286 -4.55 -8.76 21.40
CA SER A 286 -3.95 -8.53 20.07
C SER A 286 -3.74 -9.85 19.34
N ARG A 287 -3.86 -9.85 18.01
CA ARG A 287 -3.84 -11.06 17.19
C ARG A 287 -2.82 -10.96 16.07
N MET A 288 -2.37 -12.11 15.58
CA MET A 288 -1.61 -12.20 14.34
C MET A 288 -2.53 -12.65 13.21
N LEU A 289 -2.40 -12.02 12.05
CA LEU A 289 -3.09 -12.41 10.82
C LEU A 289 -2.07 -12.89 9.80
N LEU A 290 -2.22 -14.13 9.35
CA LEU A 290 -1.44 -14.67 8.24
C LEU A 290 -2.03 -14.20 6.90
N LEU A 291 -1.24 -13.47 6.13
CA LEU A 291 -1.55 -13.15 4.74
C LEU A 291 -1.02 -14.27 3.84
N PRO A 292 -1.88 -15.08 3.21
CA PRO A 292 -1.41 -16.22 2.40
C PRO A 292 -0.69 -15.78 1.13
N TRP A 293 -0.93 -14.54 0.66
CA TRP A 293 -0.25 -14.00 -0.50
C TRP A 293 0.09 -12.52 -0.33
N THR A 294 1.30 -12.14 -0.74
CA THR A 294 1.71 -10.74 -0.86
C THR A 294 2.37 -10.47 -2.21
N LYS A 295 2.36 -9.20 -2.65
CA LYS A 295 2.98 -8.80 -3.92
C LYS A 295 4.46 -9.19 -4.03
N VAL A 296 5.19 -9.19 -2.90
CA VAL A 296 6.65 -9.39 -2.88
C VAL A 296 6.99 -10.85 -2.58
N LYS A 297 6.39 -11.43 -1.54
CA LYS A 297 6.69 -12.80 -1.10
C LYS A 297 5.84 -13.87 -1.80
N ARG A 298 4.84 -13.46 -2.60
CA ARG A 298 3.90 -14.35 -3.30
C ARG A 298 3.30 -15.36 -2.32
N ALA A 299 3.31 -16.65 -2.65
CA ALA A 299 2.73 -17.73 -1.85
C ALA A 299 3.47 -18.03 -0.53
N LYS A 300 4.66 -17.46 -0.28
CA LYS A 300 5.28 -17.55 1.05
C LYS A 300 4.48 -16.77 2.10
N GLY A 301 3.63 -15.83 1.66
CA GLY A 301 2.81 -15.04 2.55
C GLY A 301 3.62 -14.16 3.50
N GLU A 302 2.94 -13.60 4.48
CA GLU A 302 3.54 -12.84 5.57
C GLU A 302 2.57 -12.67 6.74
N GLU A 303 3.07 -12.57 7.96
CA GLU A 303 2.22 -12.29 9.12
C GLU A 303 2.12 -10.79 9.41
N VAL A 304 0.99 -10.40 9.99
CA VAL A 304 0.71 -9.03 10.39
C VAL A 304 0.18 -9.01 11.81
N ALA A 305 0.81 -8.23 12.68
CA ALA A 305 0.29 -7.96 14.00
C ALA A 305 -0.88 -6.96 13.90
N ILE A 306 -2.03 -7.36 14.42
CA ILE A 306 -3.20 -6.51 14.62
C ILE A 306 -3.22 -6.19 16.12
N CYS A 307 -2.57 -5.08 16.46
CA CYS A 307 -2.43 -4.64 17.85
C CYS A 307 -3.69 -3.91 18.30
N ARG A 308 -4.22 -4.27 19.48
CA ARG A 308 -5.31 -3.53 20.11
C ARG A 308 -4.91 -2.07 20.33
N GLN A 309 -5.85 -1.17 20.11
CA GLN A 309 -5.70 0.28 20.30
C GLN A 309 -6.71 0.78 21.32
N ALA A 310 -6.51 1.99 21.83
CA ALA A 310 -7.48 2.64 22.70
C ALA A 310 -8.61 3.29 21.89
N GLY A 311 -9.81 3.33 22.48
CA GLY A 311 -10.96 4.05 21.95
C GLY A 311 -11.73 3.34 20.83
N VAL A 312 -12.59 4.09 20.15
CA VAL A 312 -13.59 3.57 19.19
C VAL A 312 -13.01 3.00 17.91
N THR A 313 -11.72 3.27 17.64
CA THR A 313 -11.04 2.79 16.43
C THR A 313 -10.25 1.49 16.66
N ASP A 314 -10.42 0.83 17.82
CA ASP A 314 -9.72 -0.42 18.13
C ASP A 314 -9.97 -1.51 17.05
N PRO A 315 -8.93 -1.95 16.32
CA PRO A 315 -9.09 -2.91 15.25
C PRO A 315 -9.57 -4.28 15.76
N ILE A 316 -9.26 -4.67 16.99
CA ILE A 316 -9.71 -5.97 17.53
C ILE A 316 -11.21 -5.92 17.85
N THR A 317 -11.68 -4.84 18.46
CA THR A 317 -13.12 -4.66 18.74
C THR A 317 -13.92 -4.56 17.44
N ALA A 318 -13.45 -3.77 16.46
CA ALA A 318 -14.07 -3.67 15.14
C ALA A 318 -14.11 -5.03 14.44
N LEU A 319 -13.01 -5.79 14.46
CA LEU A 319 -12.93 -7.12 13.86
C LEU A 319 -13.86 -8.12 14.53
N ASN A 320 -13.92 -8.16 15.86
CA ASN A 320 -14.83 -9.06 16.59
C ASN A 320 -16.30 -8.75 16.27
N ARG A 321 -16.67 -7.47 16.25
CA ARG A 321 -18.03 -7.05 15.89
C ARG A 321 -18.38 -7.45 14.46
N HIS A 322 -17.47 -7.22 13.53
CA HIS A 322 -17.62 -7.65 12.14
C HIS A 322 -17.81 -9.17 12.03
N MET A 323 -16.96 -9.96 12.68
CA MET A 323 -17.07 -11.42 12.65
C MET A 323 -18.38 -11.92 13.26
N GLN A 324 -18.88 -11.25 14.30
CA GLN A 324 -20.16 -11.57 14.92
C GLN A 324 -21.34 -11.29 13.98
N ILE A 325 -21.42 -10.07 13.43
CA ILE A 325 -22.52 -9.65 12.56
C ILE A 325 -22.53 -10.44 11.24
N ASN A 326 -21.34 -10.67 10.67
CA ASN A 326 -21.20 -11.36 9.40
C ASN A 326 -20.93 -12.86 9.55
N GLU A 327 -21.18 -13.45 10.72
CA GLU A 327 -21.06 -14.90 10.98
C GLU A 327 -19.75 -15.50 10.43
N ILE A 328 -18.61 -14.84 10.70
CA ILE A 328 -17.28 -15.30 10.28
C ILE A 328 -16.74 -16.22 11.38
N ASN A 329 -17.27 -17.43 11.40
CA ASN A 329 -16.97 -18.46 12.41
C ASN A 329 -16.48 -19.78 11.80
N HIS A 330 -16.61 -19.98 10.48
CA HIS A 330 -16.09 -21.14 9.77
C HIS A 330 -14.70 -20.88 9.19
N ALA A 331 -13.84 -21.91 9.19
CA ALA A 331 -12.46 -21.84 8.74
C ALA A 331 -12.31 -21.26 7.32
N ASP A 332 -13.21 -21.62 6.40
CA ASP A 332 -13.19 -21.20 5.00
C ASP A 332 -14.00 -19.92 4.71
N THR A 333 -14.38 -19.15 5.74
CA THR A 333 -15.02 -17.85 5.55
C THR A 333 -13.98 -16.76 5.33
N ALA A 334 -14.08 -16.03 4.21
CA ALA A 334 -13.20 -14.91 3.88
C ALA A 334 -13.35 -13.78 4.92
N LEU A 335 -12.23 -13.25 5.40
CA LEU A 335 -12.24 -12.25 6.48
C LEU A 335 -12.87 -10.93 6.03
N ALA A 336 -12.55 -10.50 4.81
CA ALA A 336 -13.16 -9.34 4.15
C ALA A 336 -14.39 -9.77 3.32
N SER A 337 -15.42 -10.29 3.99
CA SER A 337 -16.70 -10.64 3.38
C SER A 337 -17.87 -10.21 4.27
N TYR A 338 -19.05 -10.06 3.69
CA TYR A 338 -20.24 -9.66 4.43
C TYR A 338 -21.49 -10.41 3.92
N CYS A 339 -22.47 -10.62 4.80
CA CYS A 339 -23.75 -11.22 4.44
C CYS A 339 -24.61 -10.18 3.72
N SER A 340 -25.30 -10.61 2.66
CA SER A 340 -26.26 -9.74 1.98
C SER A 340 -27.65 -10.01 2.57
N ILE A 341 -28.39 -8.95 2.91
CA ILE A 341 -29.70 -9.01 3.59
C ILE A 341 -30.68 -10.02 2.93
N ARG A 342 -30.59 -10.23 1.60
CA ARG A 342 -31.47 -11.11 0.83
C ARG A 342 -30.71 -12.03 -0.14
N GLY A 343 -29.43 -12.28 0.09
CA GLY A 343 -28.60 -12.94 -0.92
C GLY A 343 -27.36 -13.62 -0.37
N PRO A 344 -26.59 -14.28 -1.25
CA PRO A 344 -25.38 -14.96 -0.84
C PRO A 344 -24.36 -13.97 -0.23
N ARG A 345 -23.49 -14.49 0.64
CA ARG A 345 -22.31 -13.78 1.14
C ARG A 345 -21.52 -13.19 -0.03
N LYS A 346 -21.01 -11.98 0.16
CA LYS A 346 -20.20 -11.25 -0.84
C LYS A 346 -18.82 -10.95 -0.30
N LEU A 347 -17.83 -10.93 -1.19
CA LEU A 347 -16.51 -10.43 -0.86
C LEU A 347 -16.51 -8.91 -0.89
N LEU A 348 -15.85 -8.30 0.08
CA LEU A 348 -15.63 -6.86 0.09
C LEU A 348 -14.57 -6.52 -0.97
N THR A 349 -14.95 -5.73 -1.96
CA THR A 349 -14.02 -5.23 -2.98
C THR A 349 -13.38 -3.92 -2.54
N ILE A 350 -12.17 -3.64 -3.06
CA ILE A 350 -11.49 -2.35 -2.84
C ILE A 350 -12.38 -1.19 -3.29
N SER A 351 -13.06 -1.33 -4.43
CA SER A 351 -13.93 -0.29 -4.98
C SER A 351 -15.13 -0.01 -4.07
N ARG A 352 -15.80 -1.06 -3.57
CA ARG A 352 -16.95 -0.92 -2.65
C ARG A 352 -16.50 -0.29 -1.32
N PHE A 353 -15.42 -0.80 -0.75
CA PHE A 353 -14.83 -0.29 0.48
C PHE A 353 -14.49 1.21 0.38
N ILE A 354 -13.71 1.60 -0.64
CA ILE A 354 -13.30 3.00 -0.82
C ILE A 354 -14.46 3.91 -1.17
N LYS A 355 -15.44 3.42 -1.95
CA LYS A 355 -16.65 4.19 -2.22
C LYS A 355 -17.35 4.54 -0.90
N ARG A 356 -17.61 3.54 -0.05
CA ARG A 356 -18.30 3.73 1.22
C ARG A 356 -17.57 4.68 2.17
N CYS A 357 -16.25 4.54 2.33
CA CYS A 357 -15.47 5.47 3.15
C CYS A 357 -15.53 6.91 2.62
N ASN A 358 -15.44 7.09 1.30
CA ASN A 358 -15.47 8.44 0.71
C ASN A 358 -16.84 9.09 0.76
N GLU A 359 -17.95 8.33 0.73
CA GLU A 359 -19.30 8.89 0.95
C GLU A 359 -19.35 9.64 2.30
N ILE A 360 -18.83 9.03 3.36
CA ILE A 360 -18.77 9.63 4.70
C ILE A 360 -17.84 10.84 4.74
N TRP A 361 -16.61 10.68 4.24
CA TRP A 361 -15.62 11.76 4.28
C TRP A 361 -16.02 12.95 3.41
N GLN A 362 -16.64 12.74 2.25
CA GLN A 362 -17.13 13.82 1.39
C GLN A 362 -18.31 14.55 2.04
N ALA A 363 -19.21 13.84 2.73
CA ALA A 363 -20.27 14.48 3.51
C ALA A 363 -19.73 15.39 4.62
N LYS A 364 -18.51 15.12 5.11
CA LYS A 364 -17.76 15.98 6.06
C LYS A 364 -16.80 16.98 5.37
N GLY A 365 -16.95 17.20 4.07
CA GLY A 365 -16.16 18.20 3.32
C GLY A 365 -14.71 17.79 3.01
N ARG A 366 -14.33 16.52 3.18
CA ARG A 366 -12.97 16.05 2.87
C ARG A 366 -12.82 15.70 1.39
N GLN A 367 -11.59 15.82 0.88
CA GLN A 367 -11.22 15.36 -0.46
C GLN A 367 -11.39 13.83 -0.61
N ARG A 368 -11.34 13.35 -1.86
CA ARG A 368 -11.38 11.93 -2.15
C ARG A 368 -10.06 11.23 -1.81
N TYR A 369 -10.12 10.15 -1.05
CA TYR A 369 -8.99 9.31 -0.68
C TYR A 369 -8.99 7.97 -1.41
N THR A 370 -7.80 7.37 -1.51
CA THR A 370 -7.60 6.05 -2.13
C THR A 370 -7.21 5.02 -1.07
N ALA A 371 -7.38 3.74 -1.37
CA ALA A 371 -7.00 2.64 -0.48
C ALA A 371 -5.55 2.70 0.01
N HIS A 372 -4.64 3.26 -0.78
CA HIS A 372 -3.25 3.39 -0.40
C HIS A 372 -3.02 4.36 0.77
N CYS A 373 -3.93 5.31 0.98
CA CYS A 373 -3.84 6.32 2.03
C CYS A 373 -3.92 5.71 3.44
N PHE A 374 -4.57 4.55 3.63
CA PHE A 374 -4.63 3.85 4.92
C PHE A 374 -3.25 3.42 5.41
N ARG A 375 -2.47 2.79 4.51
CA ARG A 375 -1.11 2.35 4.82
C ARG A 375 -0.16 3.54 5.08
N ILE A 376 -0.32 4.64 4.33
CA ILE A 376 0.40 5.90 4.60
C ILE A 376 -0.03 6.45 5.97
N GLY A 377 -1.33 6.41 6.27
CA GLY A 377 -1.92 6.84 7.53
C GLY A 377 -1.34 6.12 8.74
N GLY A 378 -1.42 4.79 8.78
CA GLY A 378 -0.87 4.02 9.90
C GLY A 378 0.63 4.24 10.11
N THR A 379 1.39 4.34 9.02
CA THR A 379 2.83 4.67 9.08
C THR A 379 3.07 6.03 9.72
N THR A 380 2.32 7.04 9.26
CA THR A 380 2.44 8.41 9.75
C THR A 380 2.01 8.48 11.20
N HIS A 381 0.91 7.81 11.56
CA HIS A 381 0.41 7.73 12.93
C HIS A 381 1.48 7.19 13.88
N TYR A 382 2.08 6.02 13.61
CA TYR A 382 3.10 5.47 14.50
C TYR A 382 4.34 6.34 14.62
N LEU A 383 4.81 6.94 13.51
CA LEU A 383 5.97 7.84 13.55
C LEU A 383 5.69 9.09 14.38
N LEU A 384 4.50 9.68 14.25
CA LEU A 384 4.09 10.85 15.03
C LEU A 384 3.90 10.54 16.52
N HIS A 385 3.65 9.28 16.88
CA HIS A 385 3.56 8.83 18.28
C HIS A 385 4.89 8.31 18.83
N GLY A 386 6.01 8.63 18.18
CA GLY A 386 7.35 8.31 18.70
C GLY A 386 7.74 6.84 18.58
N VAL A 387 6.98 6.00 17.88
CA VAL A 387 7.36 4.61 17.66
C VAL A 387 8.63 4.57 16.81
N ASN A 388 9.61 3.78 17.25
CA ASN A 388 10.89 3.66 16.57
C ASN A 388 10.68 3.34 15.06
N PRO A 389 11.31 4.09 14.14
CA PRO A 389 11.14 3.87 12.70
C PRO A 389 11.40 2.45 12.20
N ASP A 390 12.34 1.71 12.82
CA ASP A 390 12.63 0.32 12.46
C ASP A 390 11.49 -0.62 12.87
N VAL A 391 10.85 -0.36 14.01
CA VAL A 391 9.63 -1.08 14.42
C VAL A 391 8.50 -0.80 13.44
N VAL A 392 8.29 0.46 13.04
CA VAL A 392 7.28 0.82 12.03
C VAL A 392 7.60 0.19 10.66
N ARG A 393 8.88 0.12 10.29
CA ARG A 393 9.35 -0.53 9.06
C ARG A 393 9.05 -2.04 9.09
N MET A 394 9.30 -2.69 10.22
CA MET A 394 9.00 -4.11 10.44
C MET A 394 7.49 -4.38 10.39
N MET A 395 6.69 -3.58 11.13
CA MET A 395 5.22 -3.70 11.17
C MET A 395 4.58 -3.59 9.78
N GLY A 396 5.02 -2.63 8.98
CA GLY A 396 4.57 -2.49 7.60
C GLY A 396 5.29 -3.39 6.59
N ARG A 397 6.19 -4.28 7.03
CA ARG A 397 6.78 -5.34 6.20
C ARG A 397 7.63 -4.82 5.04
N TRP A 398 8.43 -3.77 5.29
CA TRP A 398 9.35 -3.24 4.27
C TRP A 398 10.76 -3.81 4.45
N SER A 399 11.20 -4.62 3.48
CA SER A 399 12.59 -5.07 3.39
C SER A 399 13.55 -4.00 2.86
N SER A 400 13.04 -2.92 2.26
CA SER A 400 13.84 -1.87 1.61
C SER A 400 13.41 -0.46 2.01
N ASP A 401 14.21 0.51 1.58
CA ASP A 401 14.02 1.95 1.74
C ASP A 401 12.77 2.51 1.06
N ALA A 402 12.00 1.67 0.36
CA ALA A 402 10.64 2.00 -0.07
C ALA A 402 9.75 2.49 1.08
N PHE A 403 10.07 2.13 2.32
CA PHE A 403 9.46 2.66 3.55
C PHE A 403 9.47 4.19 3.62
N MET A 404 10.60 4.85 3.29
CA MET A 404 10.73 6.32 3.38
C MET A 404 9.69 7.07 2.52
N ARG A 405 9.18 6.43 1.46
CA ARG A 405 8.13 7.03 0.59
C ARG A 405 6.79 7.21 1.31
N TYR A 406 6.58 6.53 2.43
CA TYR A 406 5.34 6.60 3.22
C TYR A 406 5.39 7.68 4.30
N TRP A 407 6.56 8.27 4.57
CA TRP A 407 6.69 9.30 5.60
C TRP A 407 5.99 10.58 5.17
N ARG A 408 5.20 11.15 6.08
CA ARG A 408 4.47 12.41 5.93
C ARG A 408 4.71 13.25 7.18
N GLN A 409 4.54 14.56 7.06
CA GLN A 409 4.78 15.51 8.15
C GLN A 409 6.21 15.36 8.72
N LEU A 410 7.21 15.44 7.83
CA LEU A 410 8.62 15.18 8.19
C LEU A 410 9.15 16.15 9.24
N ASP A 411 8.66 17.37 9.21
CA ASP A 411 8.88 18.41 10.21
C ASP A 411 8.43 17.93 11.60
N VAL A 412 7.19 17.46 11.74
CA VAL A 412 6.67 16.98 13.03
C VAL A 412 7.36 15.69 13.46
N VAL A 413 7.60 14.76 12.52
CA VAL A 413 8.34 13.52 12.82
C VAL A 413 9.74 13.84 13.32
N ALA A 414 10.45 14.80 12.71
CA ALA A 414 11.75 15.23 13.20
C ALA A 414 11.63 15.75 14.64
N THR A 415 10.73 16.68 14.91
CA THR A 415 10.51 17.22 16.26
C THR A 415 10.23 16.11 17.29
N VAL A 416 9.28 15.21 17.02
CA VAL A 416 8.90 14.12 17.93
C VAL A 416 10.09 13.22 18.29
N HIS A 417 11.01 12.98 17.34
CA HIS A 417 12.12 12.04 17.50
C HIS A 417 13.44 12.69 17.90
N THR A 418 13.62 14.01 17.72
CA THR A 418 14.92 14.68 17.96
C THR A 418 14.87 15.75 19.05
N GLU A 419 13.69 16.26 19.39
CA GLU A 419 13.56 17.31 20.40
C GLU A 419 13.73 16.74 21.82
N LEU A 420 14.53 17.42 22.65
CA LEU A 420 14.75 17.12 24.08
C LEU A 420 15.13 15.65 24.37
N LEU A 421 16.00 15.05 23.54
CA LEU A 421 16.43 13.64 23.62
C LEU A 421 17.00 13.19 24.98
N HIS A 422 17.44 14.12 25.83
CA HIS A 422 17.96 13.83 27.17
C HIS A 422 16.90 13.92 28.28
N GLY A 423 15.62 14.20 27.96
CA GLY A 423 14.55 14.41 28.94
C GLY A 423 13.46 13.32 28.98
N ARG A 424 13.43 12.37 28.04
CA ARG A 424 12.48 11.24 28.06
C ARG A 424 13.02 10.09 28.92
N SER A 425 13.08 10.31 30.24
CA SER A 425 13.08 9.18 31.18
C SER A 425 11.79 8.40 30.97
N ARG A 426 11.94 7.09 30.73
CA ARG A 426 10.86 6.13 30.48
C ARG A 426 9.76 6.29 31.54
N ILE A 427 8.55 6.66 31.09
CA ILE A 427 7.30 6.51 31.86
C ILE A 427 6.52 5.37 31.23
#